data_AF-A0A8S0WIZ0-F1
#
_entry.id   AF-A0A8S0WIZ0-F1
#
_cell.length_a   1.000
_cell.length_b   1.000
_cell.length_c   1.000
_cell.angle_alpha   90.00
_cell.angle_beta   90.00
_cell.angle_gamma   90.00
#
_symmetry.space_group_name_H-M   'P 1'
#
loop_
_entity.id
_entity.type
_entity.pdbx_description
1 polymer ?
#
loop_
_entity_poly.entity_id
_entity_poly.type
_entity_poly.pdbx_seq_one_letter_code
_entity_poly.pdbx_strand_id
1 'polypeptide(L)'
;MVLSSVGRKKLAGQAAFLFFDVVVLALSARVNQFQDFFYVADIFPLALSIVSLVLVVILIVMDLILYDSYTSRPQFEIGFFGVLSIFWLAFNVFSTACWRQIPFKCNSIPAEFMDERVWCKTLQALKSFVWITFVTCIAITLFTLRYSISQYKRGNKHVFQMPLSRYRPEIGPSSDAFRAGRGSEFLQFEKLT
;
A
#
# COMPACT_ATOMS: atom_id res chain seq x y z
N MET A 1 10.74 1.37 -19.23
CA MET A 1 10.36 2.56 -18.42
C MET A 1 11.46 2.84 -17.40
N VAL A 2 11.99 4.06 -17.35
CA VAL A 2 12.99 4.43 -16.34
C VAL A 2 12.24 4.93 -15.10
N LEU A 3 12.09 4.08 -14.08
CA LEU A 3 11.46 4.47 -12.82
C LEU A 3 12.35 5.44 -12.05
N SER A 4 11.73 6.44 -11.42
CA SER A 4 12.45 7.32 -10.51
C SER A 4 12.96 6.55 -9.28
N SER A 5 14.02 7.04 -8.63
CA SER A 5 14.52 6.44 -7.38
C SER A 5 13.42 6.36 -6.30
N VAL A 6 12.54 7.37 -6.27
CA VAL A 6 11.42 7.45 -5.33
C VAL A 6 10.29 6.50 -5.74
N GLY A 7 10.01 6.42 -7.03
CA GLY A 7 9.07 5.47 -7.62
C GLY A 7 9.42 4.02 -7.29
N ARG A 8 10.70 3.66 -7.34
CA ARG A 8 11.18 2.33 -6.91
C ARG A 8 10.91 2.07 -5.43
N LYS A 9 11.16 3.05 -4.55
CA LYS A 9 10.87 2.92 -3.11
C LYS A 9 9.38 2.79 -2.82
N LYS A 10 8.56 3.58 -3.51
CA LYS A 10 7.09 3.51 -3.47
C LYS A 10 6.62 2.10 -3.86
N LEU A 11 7.00 1.61 -5.04
CA LEU A 11 6.60 0.29 -5.51
C LEU A 11 7.11 -0.83 -4.61
N ALA A 12 8.33 -0.71 -4.06
CA ALA A 12 8.83 -1.66 -3.08
C ALA A 12 7.96 -1.68 -1.82
N GLY A 13 7.49 -0.52 -1.34
CA GLY A 13 6.54 -0.42 -0.24
C GLY A 13 5.20 -1.10 -0.56
N GLN A 14 4.63 -0.83 -1.74
CA GLN A 14 3.37 -1.45 -2.17
C GLN A 14 3.51 -2.97 -2.37
N ALA A 15 4.64 -3.44 -2.89
CA ALA A 15 4.93 -4.86 -3.04
C ALA A 15 5.11 -5.54 -1.67
N ALA A 16 5.78 -4.89 -0.72
CA ALA A 16 5.91 -5.38 0.65
C ALA A 16 4.54 -5.45 1.34
N PHE A 17 3.68 -4.44 1.15
CA PHE A 17 2.31 -4.45 1.64
C PHE A 17 1.53 -5.64 1.06
N LEU A 18 1.55 -5.86 -0.25
CA LEU A 18 0.91 -7.01 -0.89
C LEU A 18 1.42 -8.35 -0.36
N PHE A 19 2.74 -8.47 -0.15
CA PHE A 19 3.31 -9.69 0.40
C PHE A 19 2.74 -10.00 1.79
N PHE A 20 2.74 -9.01 2.70
CA PHE A 20 2.17 -9.21 4.02
C PHE A 20 0.66 -9.46 3.98
N ASP A 21 -0.07 -8.76 3.11
CA ASP A 21 -1.50 -8.92 2.90
C ASP A 21 -1.87 -10.34 2.43
N VAL A 22 -1.10 -10.92 1.50
CA VAL A 22 -1.26 -12.33 1.08
C VAL A 22 -0.99 -13.30 2.24
N VAL A 23 0.01 -13.02 3.08
CA VAL A 23 0.28 -13.84 4.26
C VAL A 23 -0.88 -13.76 5.25
N VAL A 24 -1.43 -12.57 5.51
CA VAL A 24 -2.62 -12.39 6.36
C VAL A 24 -3.82 -13.11 5.77
N LEU A 25 -4.04 -13.02 4.45
CA LEU A 25 -5.11 -13.72 3.75
C LEU A 25 -5.01 -15.24 3.95
N ALA A 26 -3.83 -15.82 3.76
CA ALA A 26 -3.61 -17.26 3.93
C ALA A 26 -3.81 -17.71 5.39
N LEU A 27 -3.26 -16.96 6.35
CA LEU A 27 -3.39 -17.27 7.78
C LEU A 27 -4.83 -17.13 8.26
N SER A 28 -5.53 -16.06 7.83
CA SER A 28 -6.93 -15.83 8.20
C SER A 28 -7.85 -16.88 7.59
N ALA A 29 -7.63 -17.30 6.34
CA ALA A 29 -8.38 -18.40 5.74
C ALA A 29 -8.22 -19.70 6.56
N ARG A 30 -6.99 -20.03 6.97
CA ARG A 30 -6.72 -21.22 7.80
C ARG A 30 -7.36 -21.15 9.18
N VAL A 31 -7.31 -19.99 9.85
CA VAL A 31 -7.95 -19.79 11.16
C VAL A 31 -9.47 -19.92 11.06
N ASN A 32 -10.08 -19.30 10.05
CA ASN A 32 -11.54 -19.36 9.84
C ASN A 32 -12.03 -20.76 9.49
N GLN A 33 -11.26 -21.54 8.73
CA GLN A 33 -11.61 -22.92 8.38
C GLN A 33 -11.76 -23.81 9.62
N PHE A 34 -10.96 -23.58 10.67
CA PHE A 34 -11.06 -24.35 11.92
C PHE A 34 -12.36 -24.05 12.71
N GLN A 35 -12.96 -22.88 12.49
CA GLN A 35 -14.15 -22.42 13.19
C GLN A 35 -15.41 -22.42 12.32
N ASP A 36 -15.35 -23.09 11.15
CA ASP A 36 -16.43 -23.11 10.15
C ASP A 36 -16.99 -21.71 9.81
N PHE A 37 -16.12 -20.69 9.80
CA PHE A 37 -16.47 -19.29 9.54
C PHE A 37 -17.54 -18.71 10.48
N PHE A 38 -17.76 -19.29 11.66
CA PHE A 38 -18.82 -18.86 12.57
C PHE A 38 -18.47 -17.58 13.35
N TYR A 39 -17.18 -17.32 13.55
CA TYR A 39 -16.71 -16.23 14.41
C TYR A 39 -16.42 -14.95 13.61
N VAL A 40 -17.31 -13.96 13.73
CA VAL A 40 -17.25 -12.69 12.98
C VAL A 40 -15.91 -11.96 13.17
N ALA A 41 -15.26 -12.10 14.33
CA ALA A 41 -13.98 -11.45 14.61
C ALA A 41 -12.85 -11.90 13.65
N ASP A 42 -12.87 -13.15 13.20
CA ASP A 42 -11.82 -13.71 12.35
C ASP A 42 -12.11 -13.46 10.86
N ILE A 43 -13.36 -13.11 10.52
CA ILE A 43 -13.77 -12.73 9.15
C ILE A 43 -13.24 -11.34 8.79
N PHE A 44 -13.10 -10.41 9.75
CA PHE A 44 -12.64 -9.05 9.43
C PHE A 44 -11.24 -9.00 8.79
N PRO A 45 -10.19 -9.63 9.36
CA PRO A 45 -8.89 -9.69 8.71
C PRO A 45 -8.94 -10.34 7.32
N LEU A 46 -9.76 -11.38 7.15
CA LEU A 46 -9.91 -12.08 5.87
C LEU A 46 -10.53 -11.14 4.81
N ALA A 47 -11.70 -10.56 5.10
CA ALA A 47 -12.41 -9.69 4.17
C ALA A 47 -11.59 -8.44 3.86
N LEU A 48 -10.95 -7.84 4.87
CA LEU A 48 -10.11 -6.65 4.67
C LEU A 48 -8.87 -6.97 3.82
N SER A 49 -8.27 -8.16 3.97
CA SER A 49 -7.15 -8.57 3.12
C SER A 49 -7.59 -8.76 1.67
N ILE A 50 -8.74 -9.41 1.42
CA ILE A 50 -9.27 -9.58 0.05
C ILE A 50 -9.49 -8.22 -0.62
N VAL A 51 -10.15 -7.29 0.08
CA VAL A 51 -10.43 -5.94 -0.45
C VAL A 51 -9.13 -5.16 -0.68
N SER A 52 -8.19 -5.22 0.27
CA SER A 52 -6.88 -4.58 0.16
C SER A 52 -6.09 -5.11 -1.03
N LEU A 53 -6.04 -6.43 -1.19
CA LEU A 53 -5.35 -7.12 -2.29
C LEU A 53 -5.86 -6.65 -3.64
N VAL A 54 -7.18 -6.73 -3.85
CA VAL A 54 -7.81 -6.35 -5.14
C VAL A 54 -7.54 -4.88 -5.45
N LEU A 55 -7.77 -3.99 -4.48
CA LEU A 55 -7.59 -2.56 -4.70
C LEU A 55 -6.12 -2.20 -4.96
N VAL A 56 -5.18 -2.73 -4.18
CA VAL A 56 -3.76 -2.42 -4.36
C VAL A 56 -3.21 -3.02 -5.66
N VAL A 57 -3.63 -4.22 -6.05
CA VAL A 57 -3.28 -4.79 -7.36
C VAL A 57 -3.79 -3.90 -8.50
N ILE A 58 -5.03 -3.43 -8.44
CA ILE A 58 -5.58 -2.49 -9.43
C ILE A 58 -4.74 -1.21 -9.48
N LEU A 59 -4.37 -0.64 -8.33
CA LEU A 59 -3.56 0.58 -8.29
C LEU A 59 -2.17 0.38 -8.89
N ILE A 60 -1.49 -0.73 -8.59
CA ILE A 60 -0.18 -1.06 -9.17
C ILE A 60 -0.31 -1.24 -10.68
N VAL A 61 -1.29 -2.02 -11.13
CA VAL A 61 -1.51 -2.26 -12.56
C VAL A 61 -1.79 -0.95 -13.30
N MET A 62 -2.63 -0.07 -12.74
CA MET A 62 -2.91 1.24 -13.33
C MET A 62 -1.67 2.14 -13.37
N ASP A 63 -0.80 2.12 -12.35
CA ASP A 63 0.46 2.89 -12.34
C ASP A 63 1.46 2.42 -13.40
N LEU A 64 1.45 1.11 -13.70
CA LEU A 64 2.31 0.51 -14.71
C LEU A 64 1.79 0.71 -16.14
N ILE A 65 0.46 0.59 -16.36
CA ILE A 65 -0.14 0.68 -17.70
C ILE A 65 -0.28 2.15 -18.15
N LEU A 66 -0.84 3.01 -17.30
CA LEU A 66 -1.19 4.37 -17.70
C LEU A 66 -0.02 5.34 -17.46
N TYR A 67 0.24 6.20 -18.44
CA TYR A 67 1.33 7.18 -18.32
C TYR A 67 1.03 8.28 -17.28
N ASP A 68 -0.21 8.75 -17.26
CA ASP A 68 -0.73 9.73 -16.30
C ASP A 68 -2.04 9.21 -15.70
N SER A 69 -1.93 8.28 -14.75
CA SER A 69 -3.09 7.88 -13.95
C SER A 69 -3.28 8.84 -12.79
N TYR A 70 -4.52 9.30 -12.60
CA TYR A 70 -4.90 10.06 -11.41
C TYR A 70 -4.69 9.23 -10.12
N THR A 71 -4.88 7.91 -10.18
CA THR A 71 -4.74 7.01 -9.03
C THR A 71 -3.30 6.92 -8.50
N SER A 72 -2.32 7.21 -9.35
CA SER A 72 -0.90 7.17 -8.99
C SER A 72 -0.37 8.49 -8.44
N ARG A 73 -1.22 9.53 -8.41
CA ARG A 73 -0.86 10.85 -7.89
C ARG A 73 -0.81 10.79 -6.36
N PRO A 74 0.15 11.51 -5.73
CA PRO A 74 0.32 11.42 -4.28
C PRO A 74 -0.95 11.78 -3.48
N GLN A 75 -1.80 12.69 -3.99
CA GLN A 75 -3.05 13.07 -3.34
C GLN A 75 -4.00 11.89 -3.17
N PHE A 76 -4.18 11.11 -4.24
CA PHE A 76 -5.02 9.93 -4.23
C PHE A 76 -4.41 8.85 -3.34
N GLU A 77 -3.10 8.59 -3.47
CA GLU A 77 -2.43 7.55 -2.68
C GLU A 77 -2.43 7.83 -1.18
N ILE A 78 -2.22 9.08 -0.77
CA ILE A 78 -2.29 9.50 0.63
C ILE A 78 -3.71 9.28 1.16
N GLY A 79 -4.74 9.66 0.40
CA GLY A 79 -6.12 9.43 0.78
C GLY A 79 -6.45 7.94 0.88
N PHE A 80 -6.08 7.17 -0.14
CA PHE A 80 -6.35 5.74 -0.24
C PHE A 80 -5.66 4.94 0.87
N PHE A 81 -4.33 5.01 0.98
CA PHE A 81 -3.59 4.30 2.03
C PHE A 81 -3.87 4.88 3.43
N GLY A 82 -4.26 6.16 3.52
CA GLY A 82 -4.71 6.78 4.77
C GLY A 82 -6.00 6.14 5.28
N VAL A 83 -7.05 6.10 4.46
CA VAL A 83 -8.33 5.45 4.80
C VAL A 83 -8.12 3.96 5.05
N LEU A 84 -7.33 3.29 4.21
CA LEU A 84 -7.01 1.87 4.38
C LEU A 84 -6.32 1.61 5.72
N SER A 85 -5.38 2.48 6.14
CA SER A 85 -4.70 2.35 7.43
C SER A 85 -5.63 2.51 8.63
N ILE A 86 -6.67 3.36 8.53
CA ILE A 86 -7.68 3.54 9.58
C ILE A 86 -8.52 2.27 9.71
N PHE A 87 -8.97 1.69 8.60
CA PHE A 87 -9.71 0.43 8.62
C PHE A 87 -8.88 -0.71 9.19
N TRP A 88 -7.62 -0.86 8.75
CA TRP A 88 -6.70 -1.81 9.34
C TRP A 88 -6.56 -1.59 10.85
N LEU A 89 -6.33 -0.35 11.31
CA LEU A 89 -6.25 -0.09 12.74
C LEU A 89 -7.52 -0.50 13.50
N ALA A 90 -8.69 -0.08 13.04
CA ALA A 90 -9.96 -0.33 13.71
C ALA A 90 -10.26 -1.83 13.83
N PHE A 91 -10.16 -2.57 12.73
CA PHE A 91 -10.43 -4.00 12.71
C PHE A 91 -9.35 -4.81 13.44
N ASN A 92 -8.10 -4.37 13.41
CA ASN A 92 -7.01 -5.02 14.14
C ASN A 92 -7.17 -4.90 15.64
N VAL A 93 -7.58 -3.72 16.12
CA VAL A 93 -7.88 -3.50 17.55
C VAL A 93 -9.06 -4.35 17.98
N PHE A 94 -10.14 -4.38 17.19
CA PHE A 94 -11.31 -5.22 17.47
C PHE A 94 -10.95 -6.71 17.54
N SER A 95 -10.31 -7.25 16.49
CA SER A 95 -9.93 -8.67 16.43
C SER A 95 -8.96 -9.03 17.56
N THR A 96 -7.97 -8.17 17.83
CA THR A 96 -7.02 -8.37 18.92
C THR A 96 -7.69 -8.37 20.30
N ALA A 97 -8.73 -7.54 20.50
CA ALA A 97 -9.49 -7.52 21.75
C ALA A 97 -10.29 -8.82 21.96
N CYS A 98 -10.88 -9.37 20.90
CA CYS A 98 -11.55 -10.68 20.94
C CYS A 98 -10.56 -11.81 21.28
N TRP A 99 -9.33 -11.75 20.77
CA TRP A 99 -8.29 -12.75 21.06
C TRP A 99 -7.62 -12.60 22.43
N ARG A 100 -8.04 -11.65 23.28
CA ARG A 100 -7.36 -11.38 24.57
C ARG A 100 -7.33 -12.59 25.50
N GLN A 101 -8.33 -13.46 25.39
CA GLN A 101 -8.48 -14.63 26.27
C GLN A 101 -7.66 -15.85 25.83
N ILE A 102 -7.04 -15.80 24.65
CA ILE A 102 -6.35 -16.96 24.08
C ILE A 102 -4.91 -17.02 24.62
N PRO A 103 -4.51 -18.10 25.31
CA PRO A 103 -3.20 -18.20 25.93
C PRO A 103 -2.09 -18.32 24.88
N PHE A 104 -1.04 -17.50 24.99
CA PHE A 104 0.11 -17.53 24.06
C PHE A 104 1.05 -18.74 24.24
N LYS A 105 0.75 -19.64 25.19
CA LYS A 105 1.53 -20.87 25.41
C LYS A 105 0.96 -22.02 24.58
N CYS A 106 0.95 -21.91 23.25
CA CYS A 106 0.40 -22.97 22.39
C CYS A 106 1.06 -24.35 22.59
N ASN A 107 2.32 -24.38 23.06
CA ASN A 107 3.03 -25.63 23.36
C ASN A 107 2.57 -26.32 24.65
N SER A 108 1.80 -25.64 25.53
CA SER A 108 1.25 -26.27 26.74
C SER A 108 -0.04 -27.06 26.48
N ILE A 109 -0.60 -26.97 25.27
CA ILE A 109 -1.75 -27.78 24.86
C ILE A 109 -1.28 -29.25 24.75
N PRO A 110 -1.98 -30.23 25.36
CA PRO A 110 -1.61 -31.64 25.29
C PRO A 110 -1.42 -32.15 23.85
N ALA A 111 -0.58 -33.17 23.67
CA ALA A 111 -0.29 -33.71 22.34
C ALA A 111 -1.49 -34.41 21.68
N GLU A 112 -2.53 -34.73 22.46
CA GLU A 112 -3.79 -35.30 21.98
C GLU A 112 -4.61 -34.29 21.14
N PHE A 113 -4.38 -32.99 21.32
CA PHE A 113 -5.09 -31.88 20.68
C PHE A 113 -4.18 -31.17 19.68
N MET A 114 -3.78 -31.88 18.62
CA MET A 114 -2.82 -31.37 17.63
C MET A 114 -3.41 -30.23 16.79
N ASP A 115 -4.70 -30.29 16.45
CA ASP A 115 -5.34 -29.29 15.59
C ASP A 115 -5.50 -27.94 16.32
N GLU A 116 -5.88 -27.96 17.60
CA GLU A 116 -5.97 -26.79 18.46
C GLU A 116 -4.60 -26.14 18.66
N ARG A 117 -3.54 -26.95 18.76
CA ARG A 117 -2.16 -26.46 18.85
C ARG A 117 -1.74 -25.73 17.58
N VAL A 118 -2.08 -26.29 16.41
CA VAL A 118 -1.80 -25.67 15.11
C VAL A 118 -2.63 -24.40 14.93
N TRP A 119 -3.91 -24.42 15.30
CA TRP A 119 -4.79 -23.26 15.30
C TRP A 119 -4.23 -22.14 16.17
N CYS A 120 -3.83 -22.43 17.41
CA CYS A 120 -3.23 -21.46 18.33
C CYS A 120 -1.97 -20.80 17.74
N LYS A 121 -1.07 -21.60 17.16
CA LYS A 121 0.16 -21.09 16.51
C LYS A 121 -0.17 -20.22 15.29
N THR A 122 -1.14 -20.63 14.49
CA THR A 122 -1.58 -19.89 13.30
C THR A 122 -2.23 -18.57 13.70
N LEU A 123 -3.05 -18.56 14.75
CA LEU A 123 -3.67 -17.35 15.27
C LEU A 123 -2.65 -16.37 15.86
N GLN A 124 -1.65 -16.89 16.57
CA GLN A 124 -0.55 -16.06 17.07
C GLN A 124 0.23 -15.40 15.93
N ALA A 125 0.49 -16.14 14.84
CA ALA A 125 1.10 -15.59 13.63
C ALA A 125 0.17 -14.58 12.95
N LEU A 126 -1.11 -14.89 12.79
CA LEU A 126 -2.09 -13.97 12.21
C LEU A 126 -2.10 -12.64 12.95
N LYS A 127 -2.15 -12.69 14.29
CA LYS A 127 -2.12 -11.49 15.13
C LYS A 127 -0.90 -10.61 14.84
N SER A 128 0.30 -11.16 14.70
CA SER A 128 1.49 -10.33 14.41
C SER A 128 1.47 -9.77 12.98
N PHE A 129 1.14 -10.58 11.98
CA PHE A 129 1.14 -10.14 10.58
C PHE A 129 0.09 -9.08 10.27
N VAL A 130 -1.06 -9.15 10.94
CA VAL A 130 -2.11 -8.14 10.84
C VAL A 130 -1.61 -6.75 11.30
N TRP A 131 -0.85 -6.69 12.39
CA TRP A 131 -0.22 -5.44 12.86
C TRP A 131 0.93 -4.98 11.95
N ILE A 132 1.73 -5.91 11.41
CA ILE A 132 2.80 -5.59 10.44
C ILE A 132 2.20 -4.97 9.17
N THR A 133 1.08 -5.50 8.69
CA THR A 133 0.36 -4.98 7.52
C THR A 133 -0.14 -3.56 7.77
N PHE A 134 -0.74 -3.30 8.94
CA PHE A 134 -1.10 -1.94 9.38
C PHE A 134 0.11 -0.99 9.39
N VAL A 135 1.22 -1.39 10.02
CA VAL A 135 2.45 -0.58 10.11
C VAL A 135 3.00 -0.28 8.71
N THR A 136 2.96 -1.24 7.80
CA THR A 136 3.41 -1.07 6.42
C THR A 136 2.50 -0.07 5.67
N CYS A 137 1.18 -0.19 5.84
CA CYS A 137 0.20 0.72 5.25
C CYS A 137 0.42 2.17 5.72
N ILE A 138 0.54 2.40 7.03
CA ILE A 138 0.76 3.75 7.57
C ILE A 138 2.15 4.29 7.19
N ALA A 139 3.16 3.43 7.11
CA ALA A 139 4.50 3.83 6.65
C ALA A 139 4.47 4.32 5.20
N ILE A 140 3.74 3.65 4.29
CA ILE A 140 3.53 4.11 2.91
C ILE A 140 2.85 5.49 2.90
N THR A 141 1.77 5.67 3.67
CA THR A 141 1.05 6.95 3.76
C THR A 141 1.96 8.07 4.25
N LEU A 142 2.69 7.85 5.35
CA LEU A 142 3.57 8.85 5.94
C LEU A 142 4.77 9.17 5.03
N PHE A 143 5.34 8.16 4.38
CA PHE A 143 6.42 8.35 3.41
C PHE A 143 5.95 9.23 2.25
N THR A 144 4.81 8.89 1.66
CA THR A 144 4.22 9.61 0.52
C THR A 144 3.88 11.05 0.88
N LEU A 145 3.26 11.25 2.06
CA LEU A 145 2.92 12.56 2.59
C LEU A 145 4.17 13.41 2.86
N ARG A 146 5.15 12.89 3.60
CA ARG A 146 6.38 13.62 3.91
C ARG A 146 7.16 13.97 2.66
N TYR A 147 7.28 13.03 1.72
CA TYR A 147 7.99 13.27 0.47
C TYR A 147 7.31 14.38 -0.34
N SER A 148 5.99 14.32 -0.51
CA SER A 148 5.22 15.30 -1.29
C SER A 148 5.28 16.69 -0.67
N ILE A 149 5.12 16.80 0.65
CA ILE A 149 5.24 18.09 1.37
C ILE A 149 6.67 18.63 1.24
N SER A 150 7.69 17.78 1.37
CA SER A 150 9.09 18.21 1.26
C SER A 150 9.39 18.78 -0.13
N GLN A 151 8.91 18.13 -1.19
CA GLN A 151 9.08 18.62 -2.57
C GLN A 151 8.30 19.93 -2.80
N TYR A 152 7.08 20.02 -2.30
CA TYR A 152 6.29 21.24 -2.39
C TYR A 152 6.99 22.44 -1.71
N LYS A 153 7.53 22.24 -0.51
CA LYS A 153 8.31 23.27 0.20
C LYS A 153 9.59 23.69 -0.53
N ARG A 154 10.16 22.82 -1.37
CA ARG A 154 11.33 23.12 -2.20
C ARG A 154 10.99 23.87 -3.51
N GLY A 155 9.71 24.20 -3.73
CA GLY A 155 9.26 24.91 -4.93
C GLY A 155 8.79 23.99 -6.07
N ASN A 156 8.92 22.67 -5.92
CA ASN A 156 8.48 21.70 -6.94
C ASN A 156 6.99 21.43 -6.83
N LYS A 157 6.17 22.40 -7.24
CA LYS A 157 4.69 22.34 -7.12
C LYS A 157 4.06 21.27 -8.02
N HIS A 158 4.75 20.85 -9.08
CA HIS A 158 4.31 19.80 -10.00
C HIS A 158 4.26 18.40 -9.38
N VAL A 159 4.78 18.20 -8.16
CA VAL A 159 4.74 16.90 -7.46
C VAL A 159 3.33 16.33 -7.32
N PHE A 160 2.31 17.19 -7.22
CA PHE A 160 0.92 16.76 -7.09
C PHE A 160 0.21 16.51 -8.43
N GLN A 161 0.80 16.98 -9.53
CA GLN A 161 0.21 16.88 -10.87
C GLN A 161 0.64 15.62 -11.61
N MET A 162 1.65 14.90 -11.12
CA MET A 162 2.20 13.72 -11.80
C MET A 162 2.35 12.51 -10.85
N PRO A 163 2.38 11.29 -11.41
CA PRO A 163 2.69 10.07 -10.65
C PRO A 163 4.09 10.10 -10.02
N LEU A 164 4.21 9.69 -8.75
CA LEU A 164 5.50 9.58 -8.05
C LEU A 164 6.46 8.56 -8.70
N SER A 165 5.91 7.54 -9.36
CA SER A 165 6.65 6.53 -10.13
C SER A 165 7.55 7.16 -11.21
N ARG A 166 7.11 8.28 -11.78
CA ARG A 166 7.74 9.01 -12.89
C ARG A 166 8.24 10.40 -12.50
N TYR A 167 7.99 10.84 -11.27
CA TYR A 167 8.37 12.17 -10.78
C TYR A 167 9.87 12.41 -10.90
N ARG A 168 10.22 13.52 -11.56
CA ARG A 168 11.59 14.06 -11.65
C ARG A 168 11.61 15.48 -11.11
N PRO A 169 12.37 15.76 -10.05
CA PRO A 169 12.43 17.10 -9.47
C PRO A 169 13.18 18.09 -10.37
N GLU A 170 14.07 17.60 -11.23
CA GLU A 170 14.92 18.40 -12.14
C GLU A 170 14.14 19.00 -13.32
N ILE A 171 13.03 18.37 -13.70
CA ILE A 171 12.15 18.83 -14.77
C ILE A 171 11.16 19.82 -14.15
N GLY A 172 11.61 21.06 -13.97
CA GLY A 172 10.73 22.15 -13.57
C GLY A 172 9.69 22.46 -14.66
N PRO A 173 8.59 23.16 -14.32
CA PRO A 173 7.48 23.47 -15.23
C PRO A 173 7.88 24.28 -16.48
N SER A 174 9.11 24.82 -16.52
CA SER A 174 9.65 25.62 -17.61
C SER A 174 10.26 24.80 -18.76
N SER A 175 10.49 23.48 -18.60
CA SER A 175 11.23 22.70 -19.62
C SER A 175 10.34 21.93 -20.61
N ASP A 176 9.16 21.47 -20.21
CA ASP A 176 8.25 20.72 -21.11
C ASP A 176 7.28 21.62 -21.89
N ALA A 177 6.87 22.77 -21.35
CA ALA A 177 6.01 23.72 -22.05
C ALA A 177 6.71 24.38 -23.26
N PHE A 178 8.04 24.47 -23.26
CA PHE A 178 8.82 25.04 -24.37
C PHE A 178 9.20 24.03 -25.44
N ARG A 179 9.25 22.73 -25.11
CA ARG A 179 9.63 21.65 -26.04
C ARG A 179 8.44 21.02 -26.78
N ALA A 180 7.21 21.13 -26.28
CA ALA A 180 6.06 20.42 -26.84
C ALA A 180 5.30 21.18 -27.96
N GLY A 181 5.73 22.37 -28.41
CA GLY A 181 5.07 22.95 -29.60
C GLY A 181 5.37 24.39 -29.98
N ARG A 182 6.04 25.20 -29.15
CA ARG A 182 6.25 26.63 -29.46
C ARG A 182 7.68 27.05 -29.82
N GLY A 183 8.68 26.26 -29.45
CA GLY A 183 10.09 26.56 -29.76
C GLY A 183 10.49 26.24 -31.21
N SER A 184 9.77 25.33 -31.88
CA SER A 184 10.08 24.93 -33.27
C SER A 184 9.54 25.89 -34.32
N GLU A 185 8.49 26.66 -34.02
CA GLU A 185 7.92 27.64 -34.97
C GLU A 185 8.82 28.87 -35.09
N PHE A 186 9.48 29.30 -34.01
CA PHE A 186 10.37 30.46 -34.06
C PHE A 186 11.69 30.19 -34.80
N LEU A 187 12.18 28.95 -34.82
CA LEU A 187 13.41 28.58 -35.54
C LEU A 187 13.21 28.45 -37.06
N GLN A 188 11.96 28.49 -37.56
CA GLN A 188 11.70 28.49 -39.00
C GLN A 188 11.84 29.87 -39.63
N PHE A 189 11.67 30.95 -38.85
CA PHE A 189 11.77 32.31 -39.38
C PHE A 189 13.21 32.84 -39.50
N GLU A 190 14.18 32.20 -38.84
CA GLU A 190 15.58 32.64 -38.88
C GLU A 190 16.35 32.12 -40.11
N LYS A 191 15.76 31.24 -40.93
CA LYS A 191 16.38 30.72 -42.16
C LYS A 191 15.91 31.41 -43.44
N LEU A 192 15.12 32.48 -43.35
CA LEU A 192 14.54 33.19 -44.49
C LEU A 192 15.10 34.60 -44.71
N THR A 193 16.20 34.96 -44.04
CA THR A 193 16.97 36.20 -44.26
C THR A 193 18.42 35.86 -44.55
#